data_AF-A0A2W4QFN2-F1
#
_entry.id   AF-A0A2W4QFN2-F1
#
_cell.length_a   1.000
_cell.length_b   1.000
_cell.length_c   1.000
_cell.angle_alpha   90.00
_cell.angle_beta   90.00
_cell.angle_gamma   90.00
#
_symmetry.space_group_name_H-M   'P 1'
#
loop_
_entity.id
_entity.type
_entity.pdbx_description
1 polymer ?
#
loop_
_entity_poly.entity_id
_entity_poly.type
_entity_poly.pdbx_seq_one_letter_code
_entity_poly.pdbx_strand_id
1 'polypeptide(L)'
;MAQQFSQPGILASTPLCGRSLIFRIDPEVDPRQALTWLLDGFNPDWGVLGLGEPLIKALGSEVPGLRTFKALSGASCAIPSTQQALWILLRGQGPSELFDWFERIQSLTDG
;
A
#
# COMPACT_ATOMS: atom_id res chain seq x y z
N MET A 1 -21.57 -17.61 2.74
CA MET A 1 -20.57 -16.55 2.97
C MET A 1 -20.64 -15.59 1.80
N ALA A 2 -20.79 -14.29 2.05
CA ALA A 2 -20.69 -13.30 0.98
C ALA A 2 -19.23 -13.28 0.48
N GLN A 3 -19.03 -13.42 -0.83
CA GLN A 3 -17.71 -13.22 -1.41
C GLN A 3 -17.37 -11.73 -1.36
N GLN A 4 -16.24 -11.41 -0.74
CA GLN A 4 -15.73 -10.06 -0.67
C GLN A 4 -14.77 -9.82 -1.83
N PHE A 5 -15.22 -9.08 -2.84
CA PHE A 5 -14.47 -8.82 -4.08
C PHE A 5 -13.49 -7.64 -3.98
N SER A 6 -13.48 -6.91 -2.85
CA SER A 6 -12.62 -5.76 -2.62
C SER A 6 -12.25 -5.60 -1.15
N GLN A 7 -11.13 -4.95 -0.87
CA GLN A 7 -10.82 -4.48 0.48
C GLN A 7 -11.92 -3.52 0.96
N PRO A 8 -12.39 -3.59 2.23
CA PRO A 8 -13.56 -2.82 2.69
C PRO A 8 -13.36 -1.31 2.52
N GLY A 9 -12.16 -0.84 2.83
CA GLY A 9 -11.82 0.59 2.81
C GLY A 9 -11.90 1.26 1.43
N ILE A 10 -11.98 0.48 0.34
CA ILE A 10 -12.12 1.02 -1.03
C ILE A 10 -13.51 1.64 -1.24
N LEU A 11 -14.55 1.00 -0.69
CA LEU A 11 -15.96 1.40 -0.90
C LEU A 11 -16.61 1.98 0.36
N ALA A 12 -15.90 1.97 1.50
CA ALA A 12 -16.38 2.58 2.74
C ALA A 12 -16.42 4.11 2.64
N SER A 13 -17.26 4.75 3.48
CA SER A 13 -17.32 6.20 3.61
C SER A 13 -15.97 6.82 3.98
N THR A 14 -15.71 8.04 3.52
CA THR A 14 -14.48 8.79 3.80
C THR A 14 -14.16 8.80 5.30
N PRO A 15 -12.93 8.45 5.71
CA PRO A 15 -12.55 8.48 7.12
C PRO A 15 -12.37 9.92 7.61
N LEU A 16 -12.47 10.15 8.92
CA LEU A 16 -12.16 11.45 9.52
C LEU A 16 -10.67 11.77 9.41
N CYS A 17 -9.81 10.75 9.48
CA CYS A 17 -8.37 10.89 9.36
C CYS A 17 -7.80 9.78 8.45
N GLY A 18 -6.78 10.12 7.66
CA GLY A 18 -6.06 9.15 6.84
C GLY A 18 -4.56 9.37 6.87
N ARG A 19 -3.79 8.29 6.79
CA ARG A 19 -2.32 8.33 6.68
C ARG A 19 -1.84 7.46 5.54
N SER A 20 -1.08 8.05 4.64
CA SER A 20 -0.46 7.36 3.50
C SER A 20 0.94 6.88 3.89
N LEU A 21 1.17 5.57 3.78
CA LEU A 21 2.47 4.93 3.97
C LEU A 21 2.94 4.38 2.64
N ILE A 22 4.21 4.61 2.30
CA ILE A 22 4.79 4.26 1.00
C ILE A 22 6.07 3.48 1.27
N PHE A 23 6.18 2.30 0.67
CA PHE A 23 7.31 1.41 0.89
C PHE A 23 8.06 1.10 -0.41
N ARG A 24 9.34 0.79 -0.22
CA ARG A 24 10.25 0.28 -1.24
C ARG A 24 10.68 -1.12 -0.84
N ILE A 25 11.11 -1.91 -1.81
CA ILE A 25 11.69 -3.22 -1.55
C ILE A 25 13.13 -3.00 -1.12
N ASP A 26 13.49 -3.55 0.02
CA ASP A 26 14.90 -3.72 0.38
C ASP A 26 15.50 -4.82 -0.52
N PRO A 27 16.57 -4.54 -1.28
CA PRO A 27 17.21 -5.53 -2.15
C PRO A 27 17.68 -6.80 -1.44
N GLU A 28 17.92 -6.75 -0.12
CA GLU A 28 18.42 -7.88 0.67
C GLU A 28 17.29 -8.77 1.23
N VAL A 29 16.02 -8.39 1.03
CA VAL A 29 14.86 -9.09 1.59
C VAL A 29 14.06 -9.80 0.50
N ASP A 30 13.59 -11.03 0.76
CA ASP A 30 12.65 -11.72 -0.13
C ASP A 30 11.28 -11.01 -0.09
N PRO A 31 10.83 -10.39 -1.20
CA PRO A 31 9.56 -9.65 -1.24
C PRO A 31 8.35 -10.54 -0.99
N ARG A 32 8.42 -11.85 -1.28
CA ARG A 32 7.32 -12.79 -1.03
C ARG A 32 7.17 -13.08 0.46
N GLN A 33 8.30 -13.28 1.15
CA GLN A 33 8.31 -13.49 2.59
C GLN A 33 7.83 -12.24 3.32
N ALA A 34 8.36 -11.06 2.98
CA ALA A 34 7.95 -9.80 3.59
C ALA A 34 6.45 -9.52 3.39
N LEU A 35 5.91 -9.75 2.19
CA LEU A 35 4.48 -9.59 1.93
C LEU A 35 3.63 -10.57 2.76
N THR A 36 4.11 -11.80 2.96
CA THR A 36 3.41 -12.79 3.80
C THR A 36 3.33 -12.32 5.24
N TRP A 37 4.45 -11.88 5.84
CA TRP A 37 4.47 -11.35 7.20
C TRP A 37 3.58 -10.12 7.39
N LEU A 38 3.57 -9.22 6.40
CA LEU A 38 2.65 -8.08 6.42
C LEU A 38 1.20 -8.56 6.42
N LEU A 39 0.82 -9.47 5.53
CA LEU A 39 -0.56 -9.96 5.41
C LEU A 39 -1.02 -10.72 6.66
N ASP A 40 -0.14 -11.47 7.32
CA ASP A 40 -0.44 -12.19 8.56
C ASP A 40 -0.68 -11.23 9.74
N GLY A 41 -0.02 -10.06 9.74
CA GLY A 41 -0.13 -9.06 10.78
C GLY A 41 -1.11 -7.92 10.50
N PHE A 42 -1.60 -7.79 9.27
CA PHE A 42 -2.45 -6.67 8.83
C PHE A 42 -3.94 -6.97 9.01
N ASN A 43 -4.64 -6.08 9.71
CA ASN A 43 -6.10 -6.13 9.77
C ASN A 43 -6.71 -5.32 8.60
N PRO A 44 -7.56 -5.91 7.74
CA PRO A 44 -8.26 -5.21 6.66
C PRO A 44 -9.11 -3.99 7.07
N ASP A 45 -9.48 -3.89 8.35
CA ASP A 45 -10.22 -2.74 8.87
C ASP A 45 -9.34 -1.50 9.09
N TRP A 46 -8.02 -1.67 9.22
CA TRP A 46 -7.07 -0.55 9.41
C TRP A 46 -6.97 0.34 8.18
N GLY A 47 -7.18 -0.22 6.98
CA GLY A 47 -6.89 0.51 5.76
C GLY A 47 -6.97 -0.28 4.47
N VAL A 48 -6.36 0.28 3.43
CA VAL A 48 -6.27 -0.30 2.09
C VAL A 48 -4.82 -0.49 1.71
N LEU A 49 -4.47 -1.69 1.23
CA LEU A 49 -3.19 -2.04 0.65
C LEU A 49 -3.20 -1.88 -0.87
N GLY A 50 -2.23 -1.17 -1.44
CA GLY A 50 -2.00 -1.05 -2.87
C GLY A 50 -0.68 -1.69 -3.26
N LEU A 51 -0.69 -2.54 -4.30
CA LEU A 51 0.51 -3.18 -4.84
C LEU A 51 1.00 -2.39 -6.05
N GLY A 52 2.27 -1.97 -6.01
CA GLY A 52 2.91 -1.29 -7.13
C GLY A 52 3.55 -2.26 -8.12
N GLU A 53 3.76 -1.77 -9.34
CA GLU A 53 4.45 -2.53 -10.40
C GLU A 53 5.82 -3.10 -9.97
N PRO A 54 6.68 -2.37 -9.21
CA PRO A 54 7.95 -2.92 -8.74
C PRO A 54 7.80 -4.21 -7.92
N LEU A 55 6.80 -4.27 -7.04
CA LEU A 55 6.52 -5.46 -6.21
C LEU A 55 6.01 -6.62 -7.06
N ILE A 56 5.04 -6.36 -7.94
CA ILE A 56 4.49 -7.39 -8.82
C ILE A 56 5.58 -8.01 -9.70
N LYS A 57 6.49 -7.19 -10.24
CA LYS A 57 7.67 -7.66 -10.99
C LYS A 57 8.62 -8.47 -10.12
N ALA A 58 8.94 -8.01 -8.92
CA ALA A 58 9.82 -8.72 -7.99
C ALA A 58 9.25 -10.09 -7.57
N LEU A 59 7.93 -10.22 -7.52
CA LEU A 59 7.22 -11.49 -7.27
C LEU A 59 7.15 -12.41 -8.51
N GLY A 60 7.72 -12.01 -9.65
CA GLY A 60 7.64 -12.76 -10.91
C GLY A 60 6.22 -12.94 -11.43
N SER A 61 5.34 -11.98 -11.14
CA SER A 61 3.90 -12.05 -11.44
C SER A 61 3.49 -10.90 -12.38
N GLU A 62 2.27 -10.98 -12.92
CA GLU A 62 1.67 -9.94 -13.75
C GLU A 62 0.22 -9.68 -13.34
N VAL A 63 -0.19 -8.41 -13.39
CA VAL A 63 -1.58 -7.99 -13.17
C VAL A 63 -2.05 -7.25 -14.43
N PRO A 64 -3.03 -7.78 -15.17
CA PRO A 64 -3.52 -7.13 -16.39
C PRO A 64 -3.92 -5.66 -16.15
N GLY A 65 -3.35 -4.77 -16.95
CA GLY A 65 -3.62 -3.32 -16.89
C GLY A 65 -2.80 -2.55 -15.85
N LEU A 66 -2.10 -3.22 -14.93
CA LEU A 66 -1.14 -2.58 -14.03
C LEU A 66 0.05 -2.06 -14.84
N ARG A 67 0.30 -0.76 -14.75
CA ARG A 67 1.40 -0.09 -15.42
C ARG A 67 1.83 1.13 -14.64
N THR A 68 3.10 1.47 -14.76
CA THR A 68 3.66 2.72 -14.27
C THR A 68 2.82 3.93 -14.72
N PHE A 69 2.55 4.86 -13.80
CA PHE A 69 1.87 6.12 -14.12
C PHE A 69 2.70 6.92 -15.12
N LYS A 70 2.08 7.51 -16.14
CA LYS A 70 2.81 8.27 -17.15
C LYS A 70 3.27 9.60 -16.55
N ALA A 71 4.55 9.94 -16.68
CA ALA A 71 5.01 11.29 -16.35
C ALA A 71 4.23 12.32 -17.19
N LEU A 72 3.69 13.35 -16.54
CA LEU A 72 2.93 14.41 -17.21
C LEU A 72 3.82 15.64 -17.31
N SER A 73 3.99 16.17 -18.52
CA SER A 73 4.76 17.40 -18.76
C SER A 73 3.88 18.40 -19.50
N GLY A 74 3.74 19.59 -18.93
CA GLY A 74 3.06 20.74 -19.53
C GLY A 74 3.95 21.99 -19.50
N ALA A 75 3.49 23.07 -20.14
CA ALA A 75 4.28 24.30 -20.33
C ALA A 75 4.79 24.97 -19.02
N SER A 76 4.22 24.62 -17.87
CA SER A 76 4.55 25.26 -16.58
C SER A 76 4.78 24.27 -15.43
N CYS A 77 4.68 22.95 -15.67
CA CYS A 77 4.87 21.94 -14.62
C CYS A 77 5.23 20.57 -15.22
N ALA A 78 6.15 19.87 -14.56
CA ALA A 78 6.41 18.46 -14.79
C ALA A 78 6.02 17.67 -13.54
N ILE A 79 5.18 16.65 -13.70
CA ILE A 79 4.82 15.68 -12.66
C ILE A 79 5.63 14.42 -12.95
N PRO A 80 6.70 14.16 -12.18
CA PRO A 80 7.49 12.96 -12.34
C PRO A 80 6.66 11.73 -11.93
N SER A 81 6.92 10.59 -12.59
CA SER A 81 6.38 9.32 -12.15
C SER A 81 7.31 8.70 -11.11
N THR A 82 6.93 8.76 -9.84
CA THR A 82 7.64 8.07 -8.75
C THR A 82 6.90 6.79 -8.41
N GLN A 83 7.34 5.68 -9.01
CA GLN A 83 6.81 4.36 -8.68
C GLN A 83 7.32 3.88 -7.33
N GLN A 84 6.45 3.18 -6.60
CA GLN A 84 6.72 2.65 -5.28
C GLN A 84 6.20 1.21 -5.23
N ALA A 85 6.78 0.38 -4.37
CA ALA A 85 6.51 -1.04 -4.38
C ALA A 85 5.18 -1.39 -3.70
N LEU A 86 4.88 -0.69 -2.61
CA LEU A 86 3.69 -0.91 -1.81
C LEU A 86 3.18 0.43 -1.28
N TRP A 87 1.86 0.55 -1.15
CA TRP A 87 1.19 1.68 -0.56
C TRP A 87 0.17 1.19 0.48
N ILE A 88 0.06 1.88 1.60
CA ILE A 88 -1.01 1.64 2.58
C ILE A 88 -1.69 2.95 2.89
N LEU A 89 -3.01 2.98 2.73
CA LEU A 89 -3.86 4.04 3.25
C LEU A 89 -4.49 3.59 4.56
N LEU A 90 -3.95 4.04 5.69
CA LEU A 90 -4.60 3.87 6.99
C LEU A 90 -5.80 4.82 7.09
N ARG A 91 -6.91 4.33 7.66
CA ARG A 91 -8.21 5.01 7.70
C ARG A 91 -8.79 4.94 9.11
N GLY A 92 -8.78 6.05 9.84
CA GLY A 92 -9.15 6.07 11.25
C GLY A 92 -10.07 7.22 11.63
N GLN A 93 -10.46 7.25 12.90
CA GLN A 93 -11.29 8.31 13.48
C GLN A 93 -10.46 9.42 14.14
N GLY A 94 -9.16 9.18 14.37
CA GLY A 94 -8.26 10.20 14.93
C GLY A 94 -6.77 9.86 14.80
N PRO A 95 -5.88 10.82 15.10
CA PRO A 95 -4.45 10.66 14.92
C PRO A 95 -3.81 9.58 15.81
N SER A 96 -4.30 9.37 17.04
CA SER A 96 -3.74 8.38 17.98
C SER A 96 -3.92 6.95 17.46
N GLU A 97 -5.13 6.61 17.02
CA GLU A 97 -5.42 5.30 16.40
C GLU A 97 -4.56 5.06 15.14
N LEU A 98 -4.41 6.07 14.29
CA LEU A 98 -3.54 5.99 13.11
C LEU A 98 -2.06 5.81 13.47
N PHE A 99 -1.62 6.36 14.62
CA PHE A 99 -0.26 6.19 15.11
C PHE A 99 -0.04 4.76 15.61
N ASP A 100 -0.97 4.21 16.39
CA ASP A 100 -0.88 2.83 16.89
C ASP A 100 -0.80 1.82 15.74
N TRP A 101 -1.61 1.98 14.68
CA TRP A 101 -1.54 1.12 13.51
C TRP A 101 -0.29 1.33 12.68
N PHE A 102 0.23 2.56 12.62
CA PHE A 102 1.50 2.84 11.96
C PHE A 102 2.65 2.10 12.66
N GLU A 103 2.75 2.20 13.98
CA GLU A 103 3.76 1.48 14.79
C GLU A 103 3.64 -0.04 14.56
N ARG A 104 2.40 -0.55 14.51
CA ARG A 104 2.17 -1.97 14.24
C ARG A 104 2.64 -2.36 12.85
N ILE A 105 2.34 -1.59 11.81
CA ILE A 105 2.82 -1.84 10.44
C ILE A 105 4.33 -1.76 10.37
N GLN A 106 4.93 -0.75 10.99
CA GLN A 106 6.39 -0.58 11.02
C GLN A 106 7.08 -1.81 11.61
N SER A 107 6.55 -2.35 12.72
CA SER A 107 7.06 -3.59 13.32
C SER A 107 6.98 -4.82 12.43
N LEU A 108 6.10 -4.82 11.42
CA LEU A 108 5.96 -5.92 10.44
C LEU A 108 6.87 -5.75 9.23
N THR A 109 7.38 -4.53 8.98
CA THR A 109 8.19 -4.20 7.80
C THR A 109 9.66 -3.96 8.10
N ASP A 110 10.04 -3.83 9.38
CA ASP A 110 11.43 -3.61 9.83
C ASP A 110 12.20 -4.94 10.04
N GLY A 111 11.66 -6.07 9.58
CA GLY A 111 12.21 -7.43 9.76
C GLY A 111 12.72 -8.08 8.49
#